data_AF-A0A9P6EXR1-F1
#
_entry.id   AF-A0A9P6EXR1-F1
#
_cell.length_a   1.000
_cell.length_b   1.000
_cell.length_c   1.000
_cell.angle_alpha   90.00
_cell.angle_beta   90.00
_cell.angle_gamma   90.00
#
_symmetry.space_group_name_H-M   'P 1'
#
loop_
_entity.id
_entity.type
_entity.pdbx_description
1 polymer ?
#
loop_
_entity_poly.entity_id
_entity_poly.type
_entity_poly.pdbx_seq_one_letter_code
_entity_poly.pdbx_strand_id
1 'polypeptide(L)'
;MPKVSKKETPKVSKRSAKNVEVKQKKKKRAKKDPNAPKNPLSAYLLFCNDHRDTIKAKNPDASFGELGRKLGDMWRGYSDAQKAPYNTKHEKAKAAYAKEKAAYDAKKANGSDDDEDEDEDESD
;
A
#
# COMPACT_ATOMS: atom_id res chain seq x y z
N MET A 1 37.20 4.05 -26.06
CA MET A 1 37.10 2.66 -25.57
C MET A 1 38.42 2.36 -24.87
N PRO A 2 38.44 2.01 -23.57
CA PRO A 2 38.15 0.64 -23.11
C PRO A 2 37.49 0.63 -21.70
N LYS A 3 37.38 -0.42 -20.86
CA LYS A 3 37.66 -1.88 -20.92
C LYS A 3 36.40 -2.64 -20.45
N VAL A 4 36.26 -3.92 -20.78
CA VAL A 4 35.31 -4.86 -20.14
C VAL A 4 35.72 -5.15 -18.68
N SER A 5 34.74 -5.41 -17.81
CA SER A 5 34.99 -6.02 -16.49
C SER A 5 33.94 -7.09 -16.18
N LYS A 6 34.37 -8.35 -16.23
CA LYS A 6 33.57 -9.50 -15.78
C LYS A 6 33.42 -9.43 -14.25
N LYS A 7 32.23 -9.72 -13.73
CA LYS A 7 32.06 -10.17 -12.35
C LYS A 7 31.10 -11.35 -12.32
N GLU A 8 31.67 -12.54 -12.16
CA GLU A 8 30.96 -13.81 -12.12
C GLU A 8 31.12 -14.43 -10.73
N THR A 9 30.07 -15.13 -10.24
CA THR A 9 30.04 -15.97 -9.03
C THR A 9 30.11 -15.23 -7.67
N PRO A 10 29.60 -15.82 -6.55
CA PRO A 10 29.16 -17.20 -6.39
C PRO A 10 27.69 -17.43 -6.02
N LYS A 11 27.23 -18.66 -6.32
CA LYS A 11 26.08 -19.28 -5.68
C LYS A 11 26.35 -19.38 -4.18
N VAL A 12 25.40 -18.94 -3.34
CA VAL A 12 25.26 -19.52 -2.00
C VAL A 12 23.83 -20.04 -1.82
N SER A 13 23.76 -21.35 -1.64
CA SER A 13 22.55 -22.06 -1.22
C SER A 13 22.17 -21.65 0.21
N LYS A 14 21.00 -22.12 0.68
CA LYS A 14 20.53 -22.09 2.07
C LYS A 14 19.87 -20.77 2.53
N ARG A 15 18.60 -20.61 2.16
CA ARG A 15 17.60 -20.10 3.12
C ARG A 15 16.72 -21.26 3.57
N SER A 16 17.08 -21.78 4.73
CA SER A 16 16.48 -22.93 5.39
C SER A 16 14.97 -22.85 5.43
N ALA A 17 14.30 -23.98 5.14
CA ALA A 17 12.90 -24.16 5.51
C ALA A 17 12.77 -24.00 7.03
N LYS A 18 12.13 -22.92 7.47
CA LYS A 18 11.62 -22.79 8.83
C LYS A 18 10.14 -22.49 8.73
N ASN A 19 9.35 -23.56 8.66
CA ASN A 19 7.91 -23.53 8.75
C ASN A 19 7.54 -23.04 10.17
N VAL A 20 7.47 -21.73 10.36
CA VAL A 20 6.95 -21.15 11.59
C VAL A 20 5.44 -21.05 11.40
N GLU A 21 4.71 -22.06 11.88
CA GLU A 21 3.24 -22.03 11.96
C GLU A 21 2.81 -20.98 13.00
N VAL A 22 2.93 -19.70 12.64
CA VAL A 22 2.31 -18.62 13.41
C VAL A 22 0.84 -18.60 13.01
N LYS A 23 0.02 -19.39 13.71
CA LYS A 23 -1.45 -19.21 13.76
C LYS A 23 -1.75 -17.85 14.37
N GLN A 24 -1.58 -16.79 13.58
CA GLN A 24 -2.00 -15.44 13.94
C GLN A 24 -3.52 -15.45 14.07
N LYS A 25 -4.00 -15.56 15.31
CA LYS A 25 -5.38 -15.21 15.67
C LYS A 25 -5.64 -13.83 15.07
N LYS A 26 -6.46 -13.76 14.03
CA LYS A 26 -6.89 -12.49 13.42
C LYS A 26 -7.61 -11.70 14.49
N LYS A 27 -6.90 -10.83 15.22
CA LYS A 27 -7.53 -9.83 16.10
C LYS A 27 -8.57 -9.13 15.25
N LYS A 28 -9.86 -9.23 15.63
CA LYS A 28 -10.94 -8.49 14.97
C LYS A 28 -10.48 -7.04 14.95
N ARG A 29 -10.22 -6.51 13.74
CA ARG A 29 -9.82 -5.11 13.60
C ARG A 29 -10.98 -4.30 14.15
N ALA A 30 -10.72 -3.46 15.14
CA ALA A 30 -11.72 -2.50 15.59
C ALA A 30 -12.28 -1.77 14.37
N LYS A 31 -13.58 -1.44 14.43
CA LYS A 31 -14.21 -0.55 13.43
C LYS A 31 -13.29 0.68 13.31
N LYS A 32 -12.93 1.08 12.08
CA LYS A 32 -12.25 2.36 11.92
C LYS A 32 -13.30 3.42 12.20
N ASP A 33 -12.98 4.37 13.05
CA ASP A 33 -13.76 5.60 13.17
C ASP A 33 -13.89 6.18 11.73
N PRO A 34 -15.11 6.40 11.19
CA PRO A 34 -15.28 6.92 9.82
C PRO A 34 -14.56 8.26 9.63
N ASN A 35 -14.57 9.08 10.68
CA ASN A 35 -13.99 10.42 10.73
C ASN A 35 -12.47 10.44 10.92
N ALA A 36 -11.82 9.28 11.17
CA ALA A 36 -10.36 9.23 11.26
C ALA A 36 -9.73 9.35 9.87
N PRO A 37 -8.70 10.20 9.68
CA PRO A 37 -8.07 10.36 8.39
C PRO A 37 -7.49 9.04 7.89
N LYS A 38 -7.51 8.85 6.57
CA LYS A 38 -7.14 7.57 5.95
C LYS A 38 -5.64 7.52 5.68
N ASN A 39 -4.99 6.45 6.14
CA ASN A 39 -3.55 6.26 5.94
C ASN A 39 -3.17 6.40 4.44
N PRO A 40 -2.07 7.10 4.11
CA PRO A 40 -1.65 7.34 2.73
C PRO A 40 -1.28 6.03 2.04
N LEU A 41 -1.52 5.96 0.73
CA LEU A 41 -1.07 4.84 -0.09
C LEU A 41 0.45 4.91 -0.27
N SER A 42 1.14 3.79 -0.03
CA SER A 42 2.58 3.69 -0.27
C SER A 42 2.93 3.90 -1.74
N ALA A 43 4.19 4.28 -2.03
CA ALA A 43 4.66 4.46 -3.41
C ALA A 43 4.38 3.23 -4.31
N TYR A 44 4.52 2.02 -3.76
CA TYR A 44 4.16 0.78 -4.46
C TYR A 44 2.65 0.63 -4.70
N LEU A 45 1.80 1.02 -3.74
CA LEU A 45 0.35 0.97 -3.90
C LEU A 45 -0.17 1.99 -4.92
N LEU A 46 0.43 3.19 -4.96
CA LEU A 46 0.17 4.19 -6.00
C LEU A 46 0.53 3.63 -7.39
N PHE A 47 1.74 3.09 -7.54
CA PHE A 47 2.16 2.40 -8.77
C PHE A 47 1.22 1.25 -9.15
N CYS A 48 0.80 0.43 -8.18
CA CYS A 48 -0.14 -0.66 -8.38
C CYS A 48 -1.50 -0.17 -8.89
N ASN A 49 -2.04 0.93 -8.39
CA ASN A 49 -3.31 1.46 -8.91
C ASN A 49 -3.15 1.86 -10.38
N ASP A 50 -2.17 2.72 -10.68
CA ASP A 50 -1.92 3.23 -12.04
C ASP A 50 -1.70 2.09 -13.07
N HIS A 51 -1.06 0.99 -12.66
CA HIS A 51 -0.69 -0.11 -13.56
C HIS A 51 -1.65 -1.31 -13.52
N ARG A 52 -2.42 -1.52 -12.45
CA ARG A 52 -3.33 -2.67 -12.32
C ARG A 52 -4.38 -2.66 -13.41
N ASP A 53 -4.97 -1.50 -13.70
CA ASP A 53 -6.02 -1.40 -14.72
C ASP A 53 -5.44 -1.62 -16.12
N THR A 54 -4.21 -1.15 -16.38
CA THR A 54 -3.47 -1.46 -17.61
C THR A 54 -3.19 -2.96 -17.78
N ILE A 55 -2.79 -3.67 -16.71
CA ILE A 55 -2.50 -5.11 -16.79
C ILE A 55 -3.81 -5.91 -16.86
N LYS A 56 -4.87 -5.49 -16.14
CA LYS A 56 -6.20 -6.11 -16.19
C LYS A 56 -6.84 -5.94 -17.56
N ALA A 57 -6.74 -4.78 -18.20
CA ALA A 57 -7.22 -4.58 -19.57
C ALA A 57 -6.52 -5.51 -20.58
N LYS A 58 -5.24 -5.82 -20.36
CA LYS A 58 -4.46 -6.77 -21.18
C LYS A 58 -4.65 -8.24 -20.78
N ASN A 59 -5.24 -8.51 -19.62
CA ASN A 59 -5.40 -9.86 -19.03
C ASN A 59 -6.71 -9.88 -18.21
N PRO A 60 -7.89 -9.78 -18.85
CA PRO A 60 -9.16 -9.64 -18.12
C PRO A 60 -9.47 -10.84 -17.22
N ASP A 61 -9.03 -12.03 -17.64
CA ASP A 61 -9.21 -13.30 -16.91
C ASP A 61 -8.18 -13.53 -15.78
N ALA A 62 -7.13 -12.70 -15.69
CA ALA A 62 -6.07 -12.90 -14.71
C ALA A 62 -6.54 -12.58 -13.29
N SER A 63 -6.26 -13.49 -12.36
CA SER A 63 -6.64 -13.33 -10.97
C SER A 63 -5.89 -12.17 -10.30
N PHE A 64 -6.50 -11.53 -9.31
CA PHE A 64 -5.87 -10.45 -8.54
C PHE A 64 -4.49 -10.84 -7.97
N GLY A 65 -4.29 -12.11 -7.62
CA GLY A 65 -2.98 -12.62 -7.17
C GLY A 65 -1.90 -12.61 -8.27
N GLU A 66 -2.28 -12.88 -9.52
CA GLU A 66 -1.38 -12.86 -10.68
C GLU A 66 -1.07 -11.43 -11.12
N LEU A 67 -2.08 -10.55 -11.12
CA LEU A 67 -1.90 -9.11 -11.32
C LEU A 67 -0.91 -8.56 -10.28
N GLY A 68 -1.10 -8.90 -8.99
CA GLY A 68 -0.20 -8.52 -7.91
C GLY A 68 1.23 -9.04 -8.06
N ARG A 69 1.41 -10.27 -8.57
CA ARG A 69 2.74 -10.81 -8.93
C ARG A 69 3.40 -9.99 -10.04
N LYS A 70 2.71 -9.81 -11.18
CA LYS A 70 3.21 -9.03 -12.33
C LYS A 70 3.61 -7.60 -11.94
N LEU A 71 2.81 -6.94 -11.09
CA LEU A 71 3.10 -5.61 -10.53
C LEU A 71 4.33 -5.63 -9.61
N GLY A 72 4.46 -6.62 -8.74
CA GLY A 72 5.61 -6.78 -7.85
C GLY A 72 6.91 -7.06 -8.60
N ASP A 73 6.87 -7.81 -9.70
CA ASP A 73 7.99 -8.03 -10.60
C ASP A 73 8.39 -6.75 -11.33
N MET A 74 7.42 -6.01 -11.88
CA MET A 74 7.67 -4.72 -12.54
C MET A 74 8.27 -3.68 -11.59
N TRP A 75 7.74 -3.53 -10.37
CA TRP A 75 8.26 -2.59 -9.38
C TRP A 75 9.68 -2.94 -8.89
N ARG A 76 10.04 -4.22 -8.80
CA ARG A 76 11.44 -4.59 -8.52
C ARG A 76 12.37 -4.19 -9.67
N GLY A 77 11.92 -4.32 -10.93
CA GLY A 77 12.68 -3.93 -12.11
C GLY A 77 12.81 -2.42 -12.33
N TYR A 78 11.96 -1.59 -11.69
CA TYR A 78 12.03 -0.14 -11.80
C TYR A 78 13.30 0.43 -11.13
N SER A 79 13.95 1.37 -11.81
CA SER A 79 15.04 2.17 -11.24
C SER A 79 14.54 3.16 -10.19
N ASP A 80 15.44 3.65 -9.33
CA ASP A 80 15.10 4.67 -8.33
C ASP A 80 14.57 5.97 -8.94
N ALA A 81 15.02 6.33 -10.16
CA ALA A 81 14.48 7.46 -10.91
C ALA A 81 13.01 7.27 -11.31
N GLN A 82 12.60 6.04 -11.67
CA GLN A 82 11.19 5.72 -11.97
C GLN A 82 10.34 5.61 -10.69
N LYS A 83 10.95 5.22 -9.57
CA LYS A 83 10.30 5.16 -8.25
C LYS A 83 10.17 6.54 -7.60
N ALA A 84 11.09 7.46 -7.88
CA ALA A 84 11.13 8.81 -7.33
C ALA A 84 9.78 9.55 -7.36
N PRO A 85 9.06 9.67 -8.50
CA PRO A 85 7.76 10.36 -8.51
C PRO A 85 6.73 9.71 -7.58
N TYR A 86 6.70 8.37 -7.46
CA TYR A 86 5.81 7.67 -6.53
C TYR A 86 6.23 7.85 -5.07
N ASN A 87 7.54 7.87 -4.80
CA ASN A 87 8.09 8.18 -3.48
C ASN A 87 7.75 9.62 -3.05
N THR A 88 7.91 10.60 -3.94
CA THR A 88 7.55 12.01 -3.68
C THR A 88 6.04 12.17 -3.47
N LYS A 89 5.20 11.51 -4.30
CA LYS A 89 3.73 11.45 -4.07
C LYS A 89 3.40 10.87 -2.69
N HIS A 90 4.04 9.77 -2.30
CA HIS A 90 3.86 9.15 -0.98
C HIS A 90 4.29 10.07 0.17
N GLU A 91 5.48 10.66 0.13
CA GLU A 91 5.94 11.55 1.21
C GLU A 91 5.06 12.81 1.32
N LYS A 92 4.56 13.36 0.19
CA LYS A 92 3.57 14.46 0.22
C LYS A 92 2.26 14.02 0.88
N ALA A 93 1.71 12.86 0.50
CA ALA A 93 0.48 12.33 1.09
C ALA A 93 0.64 12.00 2.58
N LYS A 94 1.81 11.48 2.98
CA LYS A 94 2.18 11.20 4.38
C LYS A 94 2.34 12.48 5.20
N ALA A 95 2.90 13.55 4.64
CA ALA A 95 2.99 14.85 5.30
C ALA A 95 1.61 15.51 5.47
N ALA A 96 0.70 15.37 4.50
CA ALA A 96 -0.69 15.81 4.63
C ALA A 96 -1.43 15.01 5.72
N TYR A 97 -1.39 13.68 5.63
CA TYR A 97 -1.98 12.77 6.63
C TYR A 97 -1.45 13.02 8.05
N ALA A 98 -0.16 13.33 8.23
CA ALA A 98 0.38 13.63 9.55
C ALA A 98 -0.25 14.90 10.17
N LYS A 99 -0.58 15.91 9.35
CA LYS A 99 -1.25 17.14 9.80
C LYS A 99 -2.73 16.88 10.09
N GLU A 100 -3.43 16.21 9.17
CA GLU A 100 -4.83 15.81 9.35
C GLU A 100 -5.01 14.93 10.59
N LYS A 101 -4.10 13.97 10.81
CA LYS A 101 -4.11 13.11 11.99
C LYS A 101 -3.84 13.90 13.27
N ALA A 102 -2.91 14.84 13.28
CA ALA A 102 -2.68 15.69 14.45
C ALA A 102 -3.92 16.55 14.79
N ALA A 103 -4.60 17.09 13.77
CA ALA A 103 -5.84 17.83 13.95
C ALA A 103 -7.00 16.92 14.42
N TYR A 104 -7.12 15.71 13.88
CA TYR A 104 -8.10 14.72 14.31
C TYR A 104 -7.86 14.23 15.75
N ASP A 105 -6.62 13.90 16.09
CA ASP A 105 -6.24 13.49 17.45
C ASP A 105 -6.53 14.64 18.45
N ALA A 106 -6.33 15.90 18.05
CA ALA A 106 -6.69 17.07 18.84
C ALA A 106 -8.21 17.29 18.97
N LYS A 107 -9.00 17.20 17.87
CA LYS A 107 -10.48 17.29 17.93
C LYS A 107 -11.06 16.15 18.80
N LYS A 108 -10.51 14.93 18.68
CA LYS A 108 -10.90 13.75 19.47
C LYS A 108 -10.52 13.88 20.94
N ALA A 109 -9.37 14.48 21.26
CA ALA A 109 -8.99 14.77 22.64
C ALA A 109 -9.84 15.88 23.27
N ASN A 110 -10.40 16.78 22.47
CA ASN A 110 -11.21 17.92 22.93
C ASN A 110 -12.73 17.67 22.95
N GLY A 111 -13.16 16.40 22.87
CA GLY A 111 -14.52 15.99 23.28
C GLY A 111 -15.68 16.43 22.38
N SER A 112 -15.44 16.70 21.10
CA SER A 112 -16.52 16.92 20.12
C SER A 112 -17.07 15.58 19.65
N ASP A 113 -17.95 15.02 20.47
CA ASP A 113 -19.02 14.12 20.05
C ASP A 113 -19.99 14.99 19.24
N ASP A 114 -20.03 14.79 17.93
CA ASP A 114 -20.72 15.62 16.95
C ASP A 114 -21.47 14.60 16.07
N ASP A 115 -22.70 14.33 16.51
CA ASP A 115 -23.64 13.34 16.01
C ASP A 115 -24.37 13.93 14.80
N GLU A 116 -24.25 13.32 13.63
CA GLU A 116 -25.06 13.64 12.44
C GLU A 116 -24.83 12.56 11.35
N ASP A 117 -25.74 11.59 11.28
CA ASP A 117 -26.13 10.88 10.05
C ASP A 117 -27.61 10.51 10.26
N GLU A 118 -28.48 11.49 10.00
CA GLU A 118 -29.92 11.27 9.81
C GLU A 118 -30.10 10.40 8.55
N ASP A 119 -30.57 9.17 8.73
CA ASP A 119 -31.25 8.42 7.67
C ASP A 119 -32.59 7.93 8.25
N GLU A 120 -33.57 8.85 8.27
CA GLU A 120 -34.98 8.50 8.28
C GLU A 120 -35.32 7.82 6.95
N ASP A 121 -35.30 6.49 6.90
CA ASP A 121 -36.00 5.73 5.84
C ASP A 121 -37.09 4.86 6.48
N GLU A 122 -38.25 5.48 6.64
CA GLU A 122 -39.51 4.85 7.00
C GLU A 122 -40.21 4.36 5.72
N SER A 123 -40.23 3.04 5.46
CA SER A 123 -41.21 2.40 4.55
C SER A 123 -41.32 0.88 4.67
N ASP A 124 -42.50 0.46 5.16
CA ASP A 124 -43.22 -0.85 5.01
C ASP A 124 -42.47 -2.18 5.28
#